data_AF-A0A524K370-F1
#
_entry.id   AF-A0A524K370-F1
#
_cell.length_a   1.000
_cell.length_b   1.000
_cell.length_c   1.000
_cell.angle_alpha   90.00
_cell.angle_beta   90.00
_cell.angle_gamma   90.00
#
_symmetry.space_group_name_H-M   'P 1'
#
loop_
_entity.id
_entity.type
_entity.pdbx_description
1 polymer ?
#
loop_
_entity_poly.entity_id
_entity_poly.type
_entity_poly.pdbx_seq_one_letter_code
_entity_poly.pdbx_strand_id
1 'polypeptide(L)'
;SLSVTQNDGTAIKTQLASTTVNATLSRGATGSDNSVRWLMGEDATAFGGSLRDMWTPTCYGNPGKVSDAQYVCGTGDQGGVHSNSGVDNHAYALIVDGGTYNGQTITGIGLTKAAHVYFRAKLAYQGPGTDFADHADALEQSCSDLTGANLASLTTGAPSGEIISASDCANVAKALLAVEMRTPPTQCGFQPLLAQNPPALCANGGKATQLFHDSFDAGNSSSARWSVSRDGTTPDFTPRDWTVVSGLPDGRVGKAFFGADPNIGTCVPGGDETAVLHLDSPKITVPASVAEVWLTFDHWIATEAGWDGGNLKISVNGGPWQVVQAADFVYNPYNATLFTAGQGNSNPIAGQPAFTGSDGGSVNGTWGRSIVNLAPYAKPKDKVQLRFDIGNDGCSGLFGWYVDDVMVYRCH
;
A
#
# COMPACT_ATOMS: atom_id res chain seq x y z
N SER A 1 11.95 -29.79 -5.11
CA SER A 1 12.42 -30.72 -4.05
C SER A 1 11.53 -31.96 -4.01
N LEU A 2 12.02 -33.10 -3.55
CA LEU A 2 11.14 -34.24 -3.26
C LEU A 2 10.58 -34.06 -1.85
N SER A 3 9.28 -33.82 -1.76
CA SER A 3 8.56 -33.72 -0.48
C SER A 3 7.76 -35.01 -0.30
N VAL A 4 7.87 -35.63 0.88
CA VAL A 4 7.01 -36.73 1.30
C VAL A 4 6.09 -36.21 2.40
N THR A 5 4.93 -36.84 2.60
CA THR A 5 4.06 -36.47 3.72
C THR A 5 4.83 -36.61 5.04
N GLN A 6 4.45 -35.87 6.08
CA GLN A 6 5.12 -35.99 7.38
C GLN A 6 5.05 -37.42 7.94
N ASN A 7 3.94 -38.12 7.67
CA ASN A 7 3.77 -39.52 8.05
C ASN A 7 4.75 -40.43 7.30
N ASP A 8 4.84 -40.30 5.98
CA ASP A 8 5.80 -41.06 5.16
C ASP A 8 7.24 -40.73 5.54
N GLY A 9 7.54 -39.45 5.78
CA GLY A 9 8.85 -39.01 6.25
C GLY A 9 9.21 -39.60 7.62
N THR A 10 8.25 -39.70 8.54
CA THR A 10 8.44 -40.34 9.85
C THR A 10 8.60 -41.85 9.72
N ALA A 11 7.84 -42.49 8.84
CA ALA A 11 7.97 -43.92 8.55
C ALA A 11 9.33 -44.25 7.92
N ILE A 12 9.79 -43.44 6.95
CA ILE A 12 11.12 -43.55 6.34
C ILE A 12 12.21 -43.37 7.40
N LYS A 13 12.12 -42.33 8.24
CA LYS A 13 13.08 -42.10 9.34
C LYS A 13 13.15 -43.28 10.33
N THR A 14 12.00 -43.88 10.63
CA THR A 14 11.93 -45.04 11.53
C THR A 14 12.60 -46.27 10.92
N GLN A 15 12.39 -46.53 9.63
CA GLN A 15 13.02 -47.64 8.91
C GLN A 15 14.52 -47.42 8.69
N LEU A 16 14.94 -46.17 8.46
CA LEU A 16 16.37 -45.81 8.31
C LEU A 16 17.20 -46.12 9.57
N ALA A 17 16.57 -46.22 10.75
CA ALA A 17 17.25 -46.58 11.98
C ALA A 17 17.60 -48.08 12.08
N SER A 18 16.94 -48.94 11.30
CA SER A 18 17.10 -50.40 11.36
C SER A 18 17.69 -51.01 10.09
N THR A 19 17.56 -50.36 8.94
CA THR A 19 18.08 -50.86 7.66
C THR A 19 18.32 -49.70 6.68
N THR A 20 19.15 -49.95 5.66
CA THR A 20 19.25 -49.06 4.50
C THR A 20 17.92 -49.04 3.76
N VAL A 21 17.33 -47.85 3.61
CA VAL A 21 16.17 -47.62 2.74
C VAL A 21 16.67 -47.18 1.37
N ASN A 22 16.44 -47.99 0.34
CA ASN A 22 16.73 -47.63 -1.05
C ASN A 22 15.50 -46.98 -1.67
N ALA A 23 15.64 -45.74 -2.13
CA ALA A 23 14.62 -45.04 -2.90
C ALA A 23 15.09 -44.90 -4.35
N THR A 24 14.24 -45.32 -5.30
CA THR A 24 14.50 -45.13 -6.73
C THR A 24 13.59 -44.02 -7.23
N LEU A 25 14.19 -42.94 -7.72
CA LEU A 25 13.49 -41.87 -8.40
C LEU A 25 13.57 -42.11 -9.91
N SER A 26 12.42 -42.34 -10.53
CA SER A 26 12.28 -42.18 -11.98
C SER A 26 11.67 -40.82 -12.27
N ARG A 27 12.33 -40.00 -13.08
CA ARG A 27 11.66 -38.85 -13.69
C ARG A 27 10.61 -39.43 -14.64
N GLY A 28 9.33 -39.16 -14.38
CA GLY A 28 8.29 -39.42 -15.38
C GLY A 28 8.62 -38.64 -16.66
N ALA A 29 8.02 -39.02 -17.79
CA ALA A 29 8.07 -38.17 -18.98
C ALA A 29 7.58 -36.75 -18.60
N THR A 30 8.17 -35.70 -19.20
CA THR A 30 7.64 -34.34 -19.08
C THR A 30 6.14 -34.36 -19.37
N GLY A 31 5.32 -33.84 -18.44
CA GLY A 31 3.85 -33.86 -18.54
C GLY A 31 3.13 -35.10 -17.98
N SER A 32 3.81 -36.03 -17.29
CA SER A 32 3.17 -37.24 -16.74
C SER A 32 2.69 -37.15 -15.29
N ASP A 33 3.06 -36.08 -14.57
CA ASP A 33 2.49 -35.77 -13.25
C ASP A 33 1.37 -34.74 -13.44
N ASN A 34 0.22 -34.97 -12.79
CA ASN A 34 -0.90 -34.03 -12.77
C ASN A 34 -0.47 -32.65 -12.23
N SER A 35 0.60 -32.56 -11.44
CA SER A 35 1.17 -31.30 -10.96
C SER A 35 1.91 -30.50 -12.05
N VAL A 36 2.30 -31.11 -13.18
CA VAL A 36 3.04 -30.40 -14.24
C VAL A 36 2.26 -29.20 -14.74
N ARG A 37 0.93 -29.30 -14.80
CA ARG A 37 0.04 -28.19 -15.21
C ARG A 37 0.13 -26.95 -14.32
N TRP A 38 0.67 -27.10 -13.11
CA TRP A 38 0.88 -26.04 -12.12
C TRP A 38 2.31 -25.53 -12.08
N LEU A 39 3.20 -26.10 -12.90
CA LEU A 39 4.53 -25.55 -13.13
C LEU A 39 4.44 -24.41 -14.13
N MET A 40 5.20 -23.34 -13.90
CA MET A 40 5.28 -22.21 -14.81
C MET A 40 6.61 -22.23 -15.57
N GLY A 41 6.55 -22.30 -16.91
CA GLY A 41 7.73 -22.21 -17.76
C GLY A 41 8.56 -23.49 -17.79
N GLU A 42 7.96 -24.62 -17.48
CA GLU A 42 8.54 -25.96 -17.49
C GLU A 42 9.18 -26.35 -18.84
N ASP A 43 8.61 -25.88 -19.95
CA ASP A 43 9.13 -26.09 -21.31
C ASP A 43 10.17 -25.02 -21.72
N ALA A 44 10.41 -24.01 -20.89
CA ALA A 44 11.35 -22.93 -21.18
C ALA A 44 12.81 -23.38 -20.95
N THR A 45 13.36 -24.08 -21.93
CA THR A 45 14.72 -24.66 -21.91
C THR A 45 15.83 -23.66 -21.57
N ALA A 46 15.64 -22.36 -21.87
CA ALA A 46 16.59 -21.30 -21.54
C ALA A 46 16.85 -21.12 -20.04
N PHE A 47 15.92 -21.56 -19.18
CA PHE A 47 16.00 -21.41 -17.72
C PHE A 47 16.29 -22.74 -16.99
N GLY A 48 16.54 -23.83 -17.73
CA GLY A 48 16.86 -25.13 -17.14
C GLY A 48 15.67 -25.86 -16.51
N GLY A 49 14.44 -25.40 -16.74
CA GLY A 49 13.19 -25.99 -16.25
C GLY A 49 12.20 -24.92 -15.75
N SER A 50 11.21 -25.36 -14.97
CA SER A 50 10.16 -24.49 -14.44
C SER A 50 10.73 -23.38 -13.56
N LEU A 51 10.14 -22.19 -13.67
CA LEU A 51 10.50 -21.00 -12.90
C LEU A 51 9.82 -20.98 -11.52
N ARG A 52 8.58 -21.44 -11.48
CA ARG A 52 7.71 -21.44 -10.29
C ARG A 52 6.81 -22.66 -10.31
N ASP A 53 6.27 -22.98 -9.15
CA ASP A 53 5.32 -24.06 -8.92
C ASP A 53 4.14 -23.47 -8.17
N MET A 54 2.95 -23.51 -8.76
CA MET A 54 1.72 -23.04 -8.12
C MET A 54 1.19 -24.06 -7.10
N TRP A 55 1.46 -25.36 -7.30
CA TRP A 55 1.00 -26.41 -6.41
C TRP A 55 1.85 -26.52 -5.16
N THR A 56 3.16 -26.31 -5.26
CA THR A 56 4.07 -26.29 -4.10
C THR A 56 5.12 -25.18 -4.27
N PRO A 57 4.76 -23.90 -4.06
CA PRO A 57 5.65 -22.77 -4.28
C PRO A 57 7.00 -22.88 -3.56
N THR A 58 7.01 -23.49 -2.38
CA THR A 58 8.21 -23.69 -1.56
C THR A 58 9.26 -24.57 -2.22
N CYS A 59 8.89 -25.41 -3.19
CA CYS A 59 9.84 -26.21 -4.00
C CYS A 59 10.79 -25.33 -4.83
N TYR A 60 10.38 -24.10 -5.14
CA TYR A 60 11.12 -23.11 -5.90
C TYR A 60 11.49 -21.87 -5.07
N GLY A 61 11.44 -22.00 -3.73
CA GLY A 61 11.84 -20.92 -2.82
C GLY A 61 10.82 -19.80 -2.66
N ASN A 62 9.57 -19.99 -3.11
CA ASN A 62 8.48 -19.03 -2.94
C ASN A 62 7.59 -19.43 -1.74
N PRO A 63 6.92 -18.49 -1.05
CA PRO A 63 5.94 -18.81 -0.02
C PRO A 63 4.69 -19.47 -0.63
N GLY A 64 4.16 -20.51 0.02
CA GLY A 64 2.82 -21.05 -0.25
C GLY A 64 1.73 -20.48 0.65
N LYS A 65 2.11 -19.81 1.75
CA LYS A 65 1.23 -19.02 2.62
C LYS A 65 1.96 -17.80 3.20
N VAL A 66 1.21 -16.84 3.73
CA VAL A 66 1.76 -15.57 4.20
C VAL A 66 2.82 -15.73 5.30
N SER A 67 2.65 -16.66 6.25
CA SER A 67 3.63 -16.87 7.34
C SER A 67 4.85 -17.72 6.96
N ASP A 68 4.99 -18.15 5.71
CA ASP A 68 6.16 -18.95 5.30
C ASP A 68 7.47 -18.17 5.45
N ALA A 69 8.54 -18.89 5.80
CA ALA A 69 9.89 -18.30 5.92
C ALA A 69 10.43 -17.76 4.59
N GLN A 70 9.85 -18.17 3.47
CA GLN A 70 10.17 -17.67 2.12
C GLN A 70 9.43 -16.37 1.77
N TYR A 71 8.51 -15.89 2.61
CA TYR A 71 7.82 -14.63 2.36
C TYR A 71 8.83 -13.48 2.32
N VAL A 72 8.78 -12.69 1.25
CA VAL A 72 9.72 -11.61 1.00
C VAL A 72 9.20 -10.33 1.61
N CYS A 73 9.97 -9.77 2.55
CA CYS A 73 9.68 -8.51 3.24
C CYS A 73 10.50 -7.31 2.73
N GLY A 74 11.50 -7.57 1.87
CA GLY A 74 12.41 -6.55 1.34
C GLY A 74 11.89 -5.90 0.06
N THR A 75 12.59 -4.86 -0.41
CA THR A 75 12.20 -4.06 -1.58
C THR A 75 12.67 -4.61 -2.93
N GLY A 76 13.57 -5.61 -2.92
CA GLY A 76 14.01 -6.27 -4.15
C GLY A 76 12.84 -6.91 -4.88
N ASP A 77 12.93 -7.03 -6.21
CA ASP A 77 11.84 -7.57 -7.04
C ASP A 77 10.50 -6.84 -6.80
N GLN A 78 10.57 -5.50 -6.66
CA GLN A 78 9.42 -4.62 -6.40
C GLN A 78 8.60 -5.06 -5.18
N GLY A 79 9.26 -5.49 -4.10
CA GLY A 79 8.57 -6.05 -2.93
C GLY A 79 8.32 -7.56 -3.02
N GLY A 80 9.09 -8.27 -3.84
CA GLY A 80 9.01 -9.72 -4.02
C GLY A 80 7.81 -10.17 -4.84
N VAL A 81 7.39 -9.44 -5.88
CA VAL A 81 6.19 -9.78 -6.66
C VAL A 81 6.25 -11.18 -7.28
N HIS A 82 7.43 -11.64 -7.72
CA HIS A 82 7.63 -12.97 -8.27
C HIS A 82 7.85 -14.05 -7.19
N SER A 83 8.03 -13.63 -5.94
CA SER A 83 8.12 -14.53 -4.78
C SER A 83 6.76 -14.68 -4.10
N ASN A 84 6.23 -13.59 -3.55
CA ASN A 84 4.98 -13.55 -2.78
C ASN A 84 3.75 -13.92 -3.60
N SER A 85 3.79 -13.84 -4.94
CA SER A 85 2.76 -14.43 -5.82
C SER A 85 2.55 -15.92 -5.59
N GLY A 86 3.50 -16.64 -5.00
CA GLY A 86 3.34 -18.02 -4.56
C GLY A 86 2.12 -18.25 -3.66
N VAL A 87 1.75 -17.28 -2.81
CA VAL A 87 0.58 -17.37 -1.91
C VAL A 87 -0.72 -17.48 -2.71
N ASP A 88 -0.95 -16.57 -3.66
CA ASP A 88 -2.15 -16.60 -4.49
C ASP A 88 -2.13 -17.73 -5.53
N ASN A 89 -0.97 -18.03 -6.09
CA ASN A 89 -0.79 -19.18 -6.98
C ASN A 89 -1.23 -20.49 -6.30
N HIS A 90 -0.85 -20.67 -5.03
CA HIS A 90 -1.24 -21.85 -4.26
C HIS A 90 -2.73 -21.85 -3.91
N ALA A 91 -3.30 -20.70 -3.57
CA ALA A 91 -4.73 -20.56 -3.37
C ALA A 91 -5.52 -20.99 -4.61
N TYR A 92 -5.15 -20.47 -5.78
CA TYR A 92 -5.81 -20.82 -7.04
C TYR A 92 -5.71 -22.32 -7.34
N ALA A 93 -4.52 -22.92 -7.14
CA ALA A 93 -4.32 -24.34 -7.37
C ALA A 93 -5.19 -25.21 -6.44
N LEU A 94 -5.27 -24.85 -5.15
CA LEU A 94 -6.13 -25.52 -4.16
C LEU A 94 -7.62 -25.33 -4.47
N ILE A 95 -8.04 -24.15 -4.95
CA ILE A 95 -9.43 -23.89 -5.34
C ILE A 95 -9.82 -24.79 -6.51
N VAL A 96 -8.93 -24.96 -7.50
CA VAL A 96 -9.23 -25.75 -8.69
C VAL A 96 -9.24 -27.24 -8.40
N ASP A 97 -8.17 -27.79 -7.81
CA ASP A 97 -7.99 -29.24 -7.67
C ASP A 97 -8.34 -29.80 -6.28
N GLY A 98 -8.54 -28.92 -5.30
CA GLY A 98 -8.66 -29.33 -3.90
C GLY A 98 -7.32 -29.75 -3.32
N GLY A 99 -7.36 -30.31 -2.13
CA GLY A 99 -6.16 -30.76 -1.43
C GLY A 99 -6.27 -30.59 0.08
N THR A 100 -5.19 -30.89 0.79
CA THR A 100 -5.06 -30.57 2.21
C THR A 100 -3.81 -29.73 2.43
N TYR A 101 -4.00 -28.54 2.98
CA TYR A 101 -2.92 -27.59 3.25
C TYR A 101 -3.24 -26.77 4.50
N ASN A 102 -2.24 -26.54 5.35
CA ASN A 102 -2.35 -25.72 6.56
C ASN A 102 -3.60 -26.00 7.42
N GLY A 103 -3.91 -27.29 7.65
CA GLY A 103 -5.06 -27.72 8.45
C GLY A 103 -6.43 -27.61 7.76
N GLN A 104 -6.49 -27.16 6.51
CA GLN A 104 -7.71 -27.12 5.71
C GLN A 104 -7.76 -28.30 4.74
N THR A 105 -8.93 -28.91 4.59
CA THR A 105 -9.24 -29.86 3.51
C THR A 105 -10.23 -29.23 2.56
N ILE A 106 -9.78 -29.00 1.32
CA ILE A 106 -10.48 -28.31 0.24
C ILE A 106 -10.93 -29.35 -0.78
N THR A 107 -12.22 -29.32 -1.12
CA THR A 107 -12.73 -29.99 -2.32
C THR A 107 -12.63 -29.02 -3.49
N GLY A 108 -11.89 -29.39 -4.54
CA GLY A 108 -11.71 -28.56 -5.72
C GLY A 108 -13.03 -28.26 -6.42
N ILE A 109 -13.20 -27.02 -6.86
CA ILE A 109 -14.40 -26.55 -7.57
C ILE A 109 -14.23 -26.62 -9.10
N GLY A 110 -13.05 -27.03 -9.57
CA GLY A 110 -12.71 -27.14 -10.98
C GLY A 110 -12.34 -25.80 -11.64
N LEU A 111 -11.68 -25.90 -12.79
CA LEU A 111 -11.04 -24.77 -13.47
C LEU A 111 -12.06 -23.71 -13.93
N THR A 112 -13.19 -24.14 -14.49
CA THR A 112 -14.22 -23.22 -15.00
C THR A 112 -14.74 -22.30 -13.89
N LYS A 113 -15.13 -22.86 -12.74
CA LYS A 113 -15.67 -22.07 -11.62
C LYS A 113 -14.60 -21.14 -11.05
N ALA A 114 -13.40 -21.67 -10.77
CA ALA A 114 -12.30 -20.87 -10.23
C ALA A 114 -11.93 -19.68 -11.12
N ALA A 115 -11.81 -19.90 -12.44
CA ALA A 115 -11.48 -18.86 -13.40
C ALA A 115 -12.55 -17.74 -13.44
N HIS A 116 -13.84 -18.07 -13.37
CA HIS A 116 -14.90 -17.05 -13.33
C HIS A 116 -14.87 -16.24 -12.03
N VAL A 117 -14.62 -16.89 -10.89
CA VAL A 117 -14.48 -16.21 -9.59
C VAL A 117 -13.31 -15.23 -9.61
N TYR A 118 -12.13 -15.66 -10.06
CA TYR A 118 -10.95 -14.79 -10.17
C TYR A 118 -11.14 -13.66 -11.18
N PHE A 119 -11.74 -13.95 -12.34
CA PHE A 119 -12.00 -12.94 -13.37
C PHE A 119 -12.99 -11.88 -12.88
N ARG A 120 -14.05 -12.28 -12.17
CA ARG A 120 -14.99 -11.34 -11.55
C ARG A 120 -14.33 -10.52 -10.46
N ALA A 121 -13.51 -11.14 -9.60
CA ALA A 121 -12.78 -10.44 -8.54
C ALA A 121 -11.95 -9.30 -9.13
N LYS A 122 -11.18 -9.61 -10.18
CA LYS A 122 -10.34 -8.63 -10.88
C LYS A 122 -11.11 -7.45 -11.46
N LEU A 123 -12.27 -7.70 -12.07
CA LEU A 123 -13.02 -6.66 -12.79
C LEU A 123 -13.97 -5.86 -11.90
N ALA A 124 -14.55 -6.48 -10.87
CA ALA A 124 -15.60 -5.87 -10.08
C ALA A 124 -15.12 -5.25 -8.76
N TYR A 125 -14.03 -5.75 -8.19
CA TYR A 125 -13.65 -5.42 -6.81
C TYR A 125 -12.21 -4.95 -6.66
N GLN A 126 -11.28 -5.46 -7.45
CA GLN A 126 -9.87 -5.10 -7.30
C GLN A 126 -9.55 -3.74 -7.93
N GLY A 127 -8.69 -2.98 -7.25
CA GLY A 127 -8.14 -1.71 -7.71
C GLY A 127 -6.64 -1.62 -7.46
N PRO A 128 -6.01 -0.47 -7.73
CA PRO A 128 -4.57 -0.28 -7.52
C PRO A 128 -4.10 -0.50 -6.08
N GLY A 129 -4.99 -0.33 -5.10
CA GLY A 129 -4.71 -0.49 -3.67
C GLY A 129 -4.91 -1.89 -3.09
N THR A 130 -5.36 -2.87 -3.88
CA THR A 130 -5.78 -4.18 -3.39
C THR A 130 -4.61 -5.00 -2.85
N ASP A 131 -4.72 -5.44 -1.59
CA ASP A 131 -3.80 -6.40 -0.98
C ASP A 131 -4.36 -7.85 -0.95
N PHE A 132 -3.71 -8.76 -0.21
CA PHE A 132 -4.19 -10.15 -0.08
C PHE A 132 -5.51 -10.28 0.70
N ALA A 133 -5.75 -9.45 1.71
CA ALA A 133 -7.00 -9.50 2.45
C ALA A 133 -8.15 -9.00 1.58
N ASP A 134 -7.94 -7.89 0.85
CA ASP A 134 -8.88 -7.38 -0.14
C ASP A 134 -9.14 -8.39 -1.26
N HIS A 135 -8.10 -9.09 -1.73
CA HIS A 135 -8.24 -10.14 -2.72
C HIS A 135 -9.10 -11.30 -2.22
N ALA A 136 -8.90 -11.73 -0.97
CA ALA A 136 -9.72 -12.78 -0.37
C ALA A 136 -11.20 -12.36 -0.27
N ASP A 137 -11.46 -11.12 0.17
CA ASP A 137 -12.83 -10.55 0.20
C ASP A 137 -13.44 -10.49 -1.20
N ALA A 138 -12.68 -10.06 -2.20
CA ALA A 138 -13.10 -9.98 -3.59
C ALA A 138 -13.45 -11.35 -4.19
N LEU A 139 -12.68 -12.40 -3.87
CA LEU A 139 -12.94 -13.77 -4.32
C LEU A 139 -14.19 -14.36 -3.67
N GLU A 140 -14.38 -14.17 -2.37
CA GLU A 140 -15.57 -14.65 -1.66
C GLU A 140 -16.83 -13.94 -2.17
N GLN A 141 -16.78 -12.61 -2.34
CA GLN A 141 -17.89 -11.85 -2.90
C GLN A 141 -18.18 -12.26 -4.35
N SER A 142 -17.16 -12.49 -5.17
CA SER A 142 -17.32 -12.96 -6.54
C SER A 142 -17.94 -14.34 -6.63
N CYS A 143 -17.60 -15.24 -5.70
CA CYS A 143 -18.23 -16.56 -5.62
C CYS A 143 -19.71 -16.45 -5.24
N SER A 144 -20.04 -15.59 -4.26
CA SER A 144 -21.43 -15.30 -3.89
C SER A 144 -22.24 -14.79 -5.07
N ASP A 145 -21.71 -13.81 -5.80
CA ASP A 145 -22.38 -13.21 -6.95
C ASP A 145 -22.66 -14.18 -8.10
N LEU A 146 -21.76 -15.14 -8.31
CA LEU A 146 -21.87 -16.12 -9.38
C LEU A 146 -22.66 -17.37 -8.96
N THR A 147 -23.09 -17.46 -7.70
CA THR A 147 -23.86 -18.61 -7.20
C THR A 147 -25.15 -18.78 -7.98
N GLY A 148 -25.41 -19.99 -8.48
CA GLY A 148 -26.59 -20.32 -9.28
C GLY A 148 -26.49 -19.93 -10.77
N ALA A 149 -25.45 -19.21 -11.19
CA ALA A 149 -25.24 -18.90 -12.61
C ALA A 149 -24.67 -20.11 -13.36
N ASN A 150 -25.15 -20.36 -14.58
CA ASN A 150 -24.53 -21.31 -15.50
C ASN A 150 -23.35 -20.61 -16.20
N LEU A 151 -22.14 -20.96 -15.77
CA LEU A 151 -20.91 -20.28 -16.21
C LEU A 151 -20.60 -20.60 -17.67
N ALA A 152 -19.95 -19.67 -18.35
CA ALA A 152 -19.52 -19.89 -19.72
C ALA A 152 -18.39 -20.94 -19.78
N SER A 153 -18.36 -21.74 -20.83
CA SER A 153 -17.22 -22.59 -21.12
C SER A 153 -15.99 -21.72 -21.42
N LEU A 154 -14.86 -22.05 -20.80
CA LEU A 154 -13.58 -21.36 -21.06
C LEU A 154 -13.09 -21.52 -22.51
N THR A 155 -13.62 -22.49 -23.26
CA THR A 155 -13.22 -22.73 -24.66
C THR A 155 -14.21 -22.19 -25.68
N THR A 156 -15.51 -22.22 -25.40
CA THR A 156 -16.55 -21.89 -26.39
C THR A 156 -17.37 -20.65 -26.04
N GLY A 157 -17.33 -20.17 -24.80
CA GLY A 157 -18.17 -19.07 -24.31
C GLY A 157 -19.66 -19.44 -24.15
N ALA A 158 -20.09 -20.63 -24.56
CA ALA A 158 -21.45 -21.12 -24.37
C ALA A 158 -21.69 -21.60 -22.93
N PRO A 159 -22.94 -21.69 -22.44
CA PRO A 159 -23.22 -22.23 -21.12
C PRO A 159 -22.61 -23.64 -20.93
N SER A 160 -21.80 -23.80 -19.89
CA SER A 160 -21.01 -25.02 -19.65
C SER A 160 -21.75 -26.10 -18.84
N GLY A 161 -22.79 -25.70 -18.10
CA GLY A 161 -23.44 -26.54 -17.09
C GLY A 161 -22.76 -26.47 -15.71
N GLU A 162 -21.60 -25.82 -15.59
CA GLU A 162 -20.93 -25.57 -14.33
C GLU A 162 -21.65 -24.46 -13.56
N ILE A 163 -22.19 -24.81 -12.39
CA ILE A 163 -22.93 -23.89 -11.53
C ILE A 163 -22.24 -23.82 -10.18
N ILE A 164 -21.93 -22.60 -9.72
CA ILE A 164 -21.39 -22.36 -8.39
C ILE A 164 -22.48 -22.59 -7.35
N SER A 165 -22.16 -23.38 -6.33
CA SER A 165 -22.97 -23.68 -5.16
C SER A 165 -22.40 -23.04 -3.90
N ALA A 166 -23.20 -22.99 -2.83
CA ALA A 166 -22.73 -22.56 -1.52
C ALA A 166 -21.55 -23.43 -1.00
N SER A 167 -21.53 -24.72 -1.36
CA SER A 167 -20.41 -25.61 -1.02
C SER A 167 -19.13 -25.26 -1.78
N ASP A 168 -19.23 -24.76 -3.01
CA ASP A 168 -18.08 -24.29 -3.77
C ASP A 168 -17.47 -23.06 -3.08
N CYS A 169 -18.29 -22.07 -2.71
CA CYS A 169 -17.81 -20.87 -2.01
C CYS A 169 -17.23 -21.17 -0.62
N ALA A 170 -17.76 -22.15 0.09
CA ALA A 170 -17.14 -22.63 1.33
C ALA A 170 -15.73 -23.21 1.10
N ASN A 171 -15.47 -23.86 -0.04
CA ASN A 171 -14.15 -24.37 -0.39
C ASN A 171 -13.19 -23.27 -0.87
N VAL A 172 -13.71 -22.23 -1.55
CA VAL A 172 -12.93 -21.01 -1.83
C VAL A 172 -12.44 -20.40 -0.52
N ALA A 173 -13.33 -20.13 0.44
CA ALA A 173 -12.98 -19.56 1.74
C ALA A 173 -11.93 -20.40 2.49
N LYS A 174 -12.03 -21.74 2.45
CA LYS A 174 -11.03 -22.64 3.03
C LYS A 174 -9.65 -22.50 2.37
N ALA A 175 -9.58 -22.38 1.05
CA ALA A 175 -8.30 -22.23 0.36
C ALA A 175 -7.63 -20.90 0.73
N LEU A 176 -8.40 -19.81 0.81
CA LEU A 176 -7.91 -18.48 1.23
C LEU A 176 -7.41 -18.50 2.69
N LEU A 177 -8.10 -19.23 3.56
CA LEU A 177 -7.65 -19.47 4.93
C LEU A 177 -6.38 -20.33 4.97
N ALA A 178 -6.27 -21.35 4.11
CA ALA A 178 -5.12 -22.25 4.07
C ALA A 178 -3.82 -21.50 3.72
N VAL A 179 -3.90 -20.53 2.81
CA VAL A 179 -2.76 -19.70 2.40
C VAL A 179 -2.61 -18.41 3.22
N GLU A 180 -3.49 -18.20 4.20
CA GLU A 180 -3.42 -17.11 5.18
C GLU A 180 -3.57 -15.69 4.59
N MET A 181 -4.34 -15.51 3.52
CA MET A 181 -4.47 -14.20 2.83
C MET A 181 -4.91 -13.03 3.72
N ARG A 182 -5.67 -13.30 4.80
CA ARG A 182 -6.09 -12.28 5.79
C ARG A 182 -5.19 -12.20 7.03
N THR A 183 -4.09 -12.96 7.06
CA THR A 183 -3.13 -12.93 8.17
C THR A 183 -2.05 -11.89 7.86
N PRO A 184 -1.80 -10.91 8.74
CA PRO A 184 -0.74 -9.94 8.53
C PRO A 184 0.65 -10.62 8.51
N PRO A 185 1.58 -10.20 7.64
CA PRO A 185 2.95 -10.74 7.58
C PRO A 185 3.81 -10.17 8.72
N THR A 186 3.47 -10.52 9.97
CA THR A 186 4.13 -9.98 11.18
C THR A 186 5.64 -10.22 11.22
N GLN A 187 6.14 -11.26 10.56
CA GLN A 187 7.57 -11.54 10.42
C GLN A 187 8.34 -10.43 9.68
N CYS A 188 7.65 -9.60 8.89
CA CYS A 188 8.26 -8.47 8.19
C CYS A 188 8.49 -7.26 9.08
N GLY A 189 7.81 -7.18 10.24
CA GLY A 189 7.96 -6.05 11.16
C GLY A 189 7.60 -4.69 10.55
N PHE A 190 6.77 -4.67 9.50
CA PHE A 190 6.35 -3.43 8.84
C PHE A 190 5.74 -2.46 9.83
N GLN A 191 6.05 -1.17 9.66
CA GLN A 191 5.60 -0.09 10.53
C GLN A 191 4.86 0.97 9.71
N PRO A 192 3.90 1.67 10.33
CA PRO A 192 3.36 2.89 9.75
C PRO A 192 4.45 3.92 9.47
N LEU A 193 4.29 4.68 8.39
CA LEU A 193 5.20 5.78 8.03
C LEU A 193 5.20 6.87 9.10
N LEU A 194 4.00 7.17 9.62
CA LEU A 194 3.79 8.14 10.68
C LEU A 194 3.61 7.42 12.03
N ALA A 195 4.36 7.84 13.05
CA ALA A 195 4.22 7.29 14.38
C ALA A 195 2.84 7.63 14.98
N GLN A 196 2.27 6.68 15.72
CA GLN A 196 0.85 6.68 16.11
C GLN A 196 0.53 7.24 17.51
N ASN A 197 1.55 7.45 18.35
CA ASN A 197 1.38 7.87 19.75
C ASN A 197 1.97 9.28 19.99
N PRO A 198 1.31 10.35 19.52
CA PRO A 198 1.82 11.70 19.71
C PRO A 198 1.94 12.06 21.19
N PRO A 199 3.01 12.79 21.59
CA PRO A 199 3.12 13.30 22.95
C PRO A 199 2.05 14.37 23.21
N ALA A 200 1.90 14.76 24.47
CA ALA A 200 1.12 15.93 24.83
C ALA A 200 1.69 17.18 24.11
N LEU A 201 0.79 18.04 23.64
CA LEU A 201 1.16 19.26 22.89
C LEU A 201 2.06 20.22 23.69
N CYS A 202 1.93 20.22 25.01
CA CYS A 202 2.73 21.06 25.88
C CYS A 202 3.44 20.21 26.94
N ALA A 203 4.72 20.52 27.16
CA ALA A 203 5.53 19.86 28.17
C ALA A 203 4.98 20.11 29.59
N ASN A 204 5.34 19.22 30.53
CA ASN A 204 5.08 19.37 31.97
C ASN A 204 3.61 19.60 32.35
N GLY A 205 2.66 19.11 31.55
CA GLY A 205 1.22 19.29 31.80
C GLY A 205 0.71 20.70 31.50
N GLY A 206 1.49 21.50 30.78
CA GLY A 206 1.07 22.81 30.29
C GLY A 206 -0.16 22.71 29.38
N LYS A 207 -0.86 23.84 29.19
CA LYS A 207 -2.09 23.86 28.38
C LYS A 207 -1.85 24.53 27.03
N ALA A 208 -2.24 23.85 25.96
CA ALA A 208 -2.25 24.43 24.62
C ALA A 208 -3.38 25.46 24.52
N THR A 209 -3.06 26.68 24.09
CA THR A 209 -4.03 27.71 23.71
C THR A 209 -3.92 27.99 22.23
N GLN A 210 -5.02 27.78 21.52
CA GLN A 210 -5.14 27.99 20.10
C GLN A 210 -4.96 29.47 19.73
N LEU A 211 -4.10 29.72 18.74
CA LEU A 211 -3.97 30.99 18.03
C LEU A 211 -4.72 30.96 16.71
N PHE A 212 -4.74 29.80 16.05
CA PHE A 212 -5.49 29.50 14.85
C PHE A 212 -5.82 27.99 14.82
N HIS A 213 -6.99 27.62 14.30
CA HIS A 213 -7.35 26.23 14.04
C HIS A 213 -8.32 26.13 12.88
N ASP A 214 -8.15 25.08 12.08
CA ASP A 214 -9.08 24.67 11.04
C ASP A 214 -9.14 23.14 10.98
N SER A 215 -10.31 22.56 11.26
CA SER A 215 -10.60 21.13 11.06
C SER A 215 -11.23 20.84 9.70
N PHE A 216 -11.40 21.87 8.86
CA PHE A 216 -12.00 21.78 7.52
C PHE A 216 -13.48 21.33 7.46
N ASP A 217 -14.10 20.95 8.58
CA ASP A 217 -15.48 20.43 8.65
C ASP A 217 -16.58 21.47 8.38
N ALA A 218 -16.29 22.76 8.52
CA ALA A 218 -17.28 23.83 8.33
C ALA A 218 -17.68 24.10 6.85
N GLY A 219 -17.41 23.15 5.94
CA GLY A 219 -17.82 23.18 4.53
C GLY A 219 -17.11 24.27 3.71
N ASN A 220 -17.84 24.90 2.78
CA ASN A 220 -17.28 25.94 1.88
C ASN A 220 -16.71 27.16 2.63
N SER A 221 -17.02 27.34 3.91
CA SER A 221 -16.45 28.42 4.73
C SER A 221 -15.01 28.16 5.17
N SER A 222 -14.60 26.89 5.29
CA SER A 222 -13.22 26.51 5.58
C SER A 222 -12.35 26.60 4.33
N SER A 223 -12.82 26.07 3.19
CA SER A 223 -12.09 26.10 1.92
C SER A 223 -11.90 27.52 1.36
N ALA A 224 -12.82 28.45 1.63
CA ALA A 224 -12.69 29.86 1.24
C ALA A 224 -11.58 30.61 2.00
N ARG A 225 -11.08 30.08 3.12
CA ARG A 225 -9.99 30.68 3.90
C ARG A 225 -8.60 30.32 3.37
N TRP A 226 -8.50 29.17 2.71
CA TRP A 226 -7.25 28.65 2.19
C TRP A 226 -7.12 28.98 0.71
N SER A 227 -5.91 29.25 0.26
CA SER A 227 -5.63 29.51 -1.14
C SER A 227 -4.93 28.31 -1.75
N VAL A 228 -5.43 27.83 -2.88
CA VAL A 228 -4.82 26.73 -3.63
C VAL A 228 -4.19 27.27 -4.90
N SER A 229 -3.03 26.75 -5.25
CA SER A 229 -2.33 27.07 -6.50
C SER A 229 -1.41 25.92 -6.86
N ARG A 230 -0.78 26.00 -8.03
CA ARG A 230 0.21 25.04 -8.50
C ARG A 230 1.27 25.76 -9.32
N ASP A 231 2.48 25.22 -9.30
CA ASP A 231 3.62 25.70 -10.06
C ASP A 231 4.39 24.50 -10.66
N GLY A 232 5.37 24.78 -11.53
CA GLY A 232 6.26 23.74 -12.07
C GLY A 232 5.59 22.74 -13.02
N THR A 233 4.40 23.04 -13.53
CA THR A 233 3.62 22.17 -14.42
C THR A 233 4.22 22.08 -15.82
N THR A 234 4.08 20.92 -16.46
CA THR A 234 4.38 20.72 -17.89
C THR A 234 3.15 20.99 -18.77
N PRO A 235 3.28 21.00 -20.11
CA PRO A 235 2.13 21.02 -21.02
C PRO A 235 1.24 19.77 -20.95
N ASP A 236 1.78 18.63 -20.51
CA ASP A 236 1.08 17.34 -20.45
C ASP A 236 0.34 17.14 -19.12
N PHE A 237 0.70 17.93 -18.10
CA PHE A 237 0.15 17.86 -16.75
C PHE A 237 -1.38 17.89 -16.74
N THR A 238 -1.99 16.87 -16.14
CA THR A 238 -3.43 16.81 -15.92
C THR A 238 -3.82 17.80 -14.82
N PRO A 239 -4.60 18.86 -15.12
CA PRO A 239 -4.86 19.93 -14.16
C PRO A 239 -5.55 19.45 -12.88
N ARG A 240 -4.87 19.64 -11.75
CA ARG A 240 -5.35 19.34 -10.39
C ARG A 240 -4.79 20.35 -9.38
N ASP A 241 -5.47 20.51 -8.26
CA ASP A 241 -5.07 21.32 -7.11
C ASP A 241 -5.37 20.56 -5.83
N TRP A 242 -4.89 21.06 -4.70
CA TRP A 242 -5.45 20.72 -3.41
C TRP A 242 -6.96 20.95 -3.39
N THR A 243 -7.71 19.99 -2.84
CA THR A 243 -9.17 20.08 -2.75
C THR A 243 -9.68 19.56 -1.41
N VAL A 244 -10.79 20.09 -0.93
CA VAL A 244 -11.42 19.56 0.29
C VAL A 244 -12.28 18.34 -0.07
N VAL A 245 -12.01 17.22 0.57
CA VAL A 245 -12.70 15.94 0.35
C VAL A 245 -13.33 15.42 1.64
N SER A 246 -14.30 14.52 1.46
CA SER A 246 -14.91 13.70 2.52
C SER A 246 -14.72 12.23 2.19
N GLY A 247 -15.07 11.33 3.11
CA GLY A 247 -14.80 9.88 2.92
C GLY A 247 -13.32 9.60 3.06
N LEU A 248 -12.76 10.04 4.19
CA LEU A 248 -11.34 10.03 4.45
C LEU A 248 -10.82 8.59 4.69
N PRO A 249 -9.52 8.33 4.46
CA PRO A 249 -8.91 7.03 4.75
C PRO A 249 -9.19 6.56 6.18
N ASP A 250 -9.18 5.24 6.35
CA ASP A 250 -9.40 4.55 7.64
C ASP A 250 -10.76 4.85 8.30
N GLY A 251 -11.73 5.32 7.50
CA GLY A 251 -13.06 5.68 7.99
C GLY A 251 -13.08 6.95 8.86
N ARG A 252 -12.03 7.79 8.80
CA ARG A 252 -12.01 9.06 9.53
C ARG A 252 -13.21 9.92 9.13
N VAL A 253 -13.97 10.37 10.13
CA VAL A 253 -15.14 11.23 9.94
C VAL A 253 -14.68 12.65 9.71
N GLY A 254 -15.38 13.39 8.86
CA GLY A 254 -15.13 14.82 8.62
C GLY A 254 -14.64 15.09 7.21
N LYS A 255 -13.87 16.17 7.08
CA LYS A 255 -13.26 16.60 5.83
C LYS A 255 -11.79 16.93 6.03
N ALA A 256 -11.00 16.75 4.99
CA ALA A 256 -9.59 17.13 4.96
C ALA A 256 -9.26 17.77 3.61
N PHE A 257 -8.18 18.55 3.56
CA PHE A 257 -7.59 18.90 2.28
C PHE A 257 -6.79 17.72 1.75
N PHE A 258 -6.93 17.45 0.45
CA PHE A 258 -6.24 16.37 -0.26
C PHE A 258 -5.48 16.94 -1.45
N GLY A 259 -4.17 16.67 -1.48
CA GLY A 259 -3.29 16.91 -2.61
C GLY A 259 -2.98 15.58 -3.28
N ALA A 260 -3.38 15.41 -4.53
CA ALA A 260 -3.31 14.12 -5.22
C ALA A 260 -1.91 13.83 -5.79
N ASP A 261 -1.50 12.57 -5.68
CA ASP A 261 -0.33 11.97 -6.31
C ASP A 261 -0.75 10.76 -7.16
N PRO A 262 -1.41 10.99 -8.32
CA PRO A 262 -2.02 9.93 -9.08
C PRO A 262 -1.03 9.21 -9.99
N ASN A 263 -1.10 7.88 -10.04
CA ASN A 263 -0.35 7.05 -11.00
C ASN A 263 -0.91 7.16 -12.44
N ILE A 264 -0.70 8.30 -13.09
CA ILE A 264 -1.19 8.59 -14.45
C ILE A 264 -0.08 9.06 -15.41
N GLY A 265 1.11 9.40 -14.90
CA GLY A 265 2.28 9.72 -15.73
C GLY A 265 2.89 8.46 -16.35
N THR A 266 3.44 8.58 -17.57
CA THR A 266 3.74 7.41 -18.42
C THR A 266 5.23 7.10 -18.62
N CYS A 267 6.13 7.92 -18.05
CA CYS A 267 7.58 7.87 -18.27
C CYS A 267 8.02 8.05 -19.74
N VAL A 268 7.13 8.50 -20.63
CA VAL A 268 7.41 8.70 -22.06
C VAL A 268 6.93 10.08 -22.52
N PRO A 269 7.42 10.60 -23.66
CA PRO A 269 7.00 11.91 -24.15
C PRO A 269 5.48 12.00 -24.33
N GLY A 270 4.86 13.07 -23.83
CA GLY A 270 3.41 13.29 -23.90
C GLY A 270 2.62 12.85 -22.67
N GLY A 271 3.28 12.43 -21.59
CA GLY A 271 2.62 12.04 -20.34
C GLY A 271 3.45 12.36 -19.10
N ASP A 272 4.00 13.57 -19.06
CA ASP A 272 4.77 14.14 -17.95
C ASP A 272 3.84 14.86 -16.96
N GLU A 273 3.69 14.30 -15.76
CA GLU A 273 2.80 14.82 -14.71
C GLU A 273 3.50 15.68 -13.64
N THR A 274 4.70 16.19 -13.95
CA THR A 274 5.50 17.01 -13.04
C THR A 274 4.73 18.25 -12.61
N ALA A 275 4.61 18.47 -11.29
CA ALA A 275 4.08 19.69 -10.71
C ALA A 275 4.37 19.79 -9.21
N VAL A 276 4.13 20.97 -8.63
CA VAL A 276 3.95 21.13 -7.19
C VAL A 276 2.62 21.83 -6.93
N LEU A 277 1.82 21.26 -6.03
CA LEU A 277 0.53 21.82 -5.60
C LEU A 277 0.72 22.49 -4.24
N HIS A 278 0.22 23.71 -4.12
CA HIS A 278 0.33 24.56 -2.93
C HIS A 278 -1.01 24.69 -2.22
N LEU A 279 -1.01 24.48 -0.91
CA LEU A 279 -2.13 24.81 -0.02
C LEU A 279 -1.68 25.83 1.02
N ASP A 280 -2.12 27.08 0.85
CA ASP A 280 -1.72 28.22 1.68
C ASP A 280 -2.78 28.55 2.72
N SER A 281 -2.35 28.66 3.98
CA SER A 281 -3.21 29.10 5.08
C SER A 281 -3.59 30.58 4.97
N PRO A 282 -4.60 31.06 5.71
CA PRO A 282 -4.71 32.48 6.02
C PRO A 282 -3.44 33.02 6.68
N LYS A 283 -3.30 34.35 6.70
CA LYS A 283 -2.29 35.02 7.53
C LYS A 283 -2.67 34.93 9.00
N ILE A 284 -1.79 34.39 9.82
CA ILE A 284 -1.95 34.20 11.26
C ILE A 284 -1.06 35.21 11.98
N THR A 285 -1.62 36.01 12.89
CA THR A 285 -0.83 37.00 13.65
C THR A 285 -0.40 36.40 14.98
N VAL A 286 0.90 36.35 15.24
CA VAL A 286 1.46 35.92 16.52
C VAL A 286 1.21 37.02 17.56
N PRO A 287 0.48 36.75 18.67
CA PRO A 287 0.25 37.79 19.67
C PRO A 287 1.55 38.25 20.34
N ALA A 288 1.61 39.52 20.74
CA ALA A 288 2.81 40.10 21.36
C ALA A 288 3.26 39.39 22.66
N SER A 289 2.36 38.67 23.33
CA SER A 289 2.63 37.90 24.55
C SER A 289 3.12 36.48 24.31
N VAL A 290 3.30 36.06 23.05
CA VAL A 290 3.66 34.70 22.68
C VAL A 290 5.11 34.66 22.21
N ALA A 291 5.98 34.14 23.07
CA ALA A 291 7.40 33.97 22.76
C ALA A 291 7.67 32.72 21.91
N GLU A 292 6.89 31.66 22.10
CA GLU A 292 7.01 30.39 21.39
C GLU A 292 5.69 30.04 20.72
N VAL A 293 5.76 29.77 19.43
CA VAL A 293 4.63 29.38 18.58
C VAL A 293 4.85 27.98 18.09
N TRP A 294 3.80 27.18 18.13
CA TRP A 294 3.82 25.79 17.76
C TRP A 294 2.75 25.52 16.71
N LEU A 295 2.97 24.49 15.91
CA LEU A 295 2.02 23.99 14.93
C LEU A 295 1.78 22.50 15.20
N THR A 296 0.54 22.07 15.05
CA THR A 296 0.19 20.67 14.87
C THR A 296 -0.75 20.53 13.69
N PHE A 297 -0.68 19.40 13.01
CA PHE A 297 -1.64 18.99 11.99
C PHE A 297 -1.71 17.47 11.96
N ASP A 298 -2.91 16.95 11.70
CA ASP A 298 -3.11 15.53 11.41
C ASP A 298 -2.93 15.33 9.90
N HIS A 299 -2.35 14.22 9.51
CA HIS A 299 -2.15 13.91 8.11
C HIS A 299 -2.08 12.41 7.85
N TRP A 300 -2.38 12.06 6.61
CA TRP A 300 -2.22 10.72 6.04
C TRP A 300 -1.52 10.88 4.71
N ILE A 301 -0.51 10.08 4.42
CA ILE A 301 0.25 10.20 3.17
C ILE A 301 0.62 8.85 2.58
N ALA A 302 0.49 8.73 1.27
CA ALA A 302 0.98 7.61 0.48
C ALA A 302 1.38 8.14 -0.92
N THR A 303 2.67 8.29 -1.16
CA THR A 303 3.23 8.79 -2.43
C THR A 303 4.27 7.84 -3.00
N GLU A 304 4.77 8.11 -4.20
CA GLU A 304 5.95 7.41 -4.70
C GLU A 304 7.20 7.70 -3.85
N ALA A 305 7.73 6.66 -3.20
CA ALA A 305 8.80 6.80 -2.24
C ALA A 305 10.09 7.37 -2.86
N GLY A 306 10.52 8.52 -2.33
CA GLY A 306 11.73 9.23 -2.73
C GLY A 306 11.59 10.13 -3.95
N TRP A 307 10.59 9.92 -4.80
CA TRP A 307 10.35 10.74 -6.00
C TRP A 307 9.33 11.83 -5.70
N ASP A 308 8.23 11.44 -5.06
CA ASP A 308 7.11 12.30 -4.73
C ASP A 308 6.93 12.45 -3.24
N GLY A 309 6.34 13.57 -2.82
CA GLY A 309 6.14 13.80 -1.41
C GLY A 309 5.72 15.21 -1.09
N GLY A 310 5.48 15.43 0.20
CA GLY A 310 5.00 16.71 0.69
C GLY A 310 5.87 17.34 1.76
N ASN A 311 5.95 18.66 1.76
CA ASN A 311 6.64 19.42 2.79
C ASN A 311 5.84 20.63 3.29
N LEU A 312 6.20 21.08 4.48
CA LEU A 312 5.66 22.28 5.11
C LEU A 312 6.62 23.45 4.86
N LYS A 313 6.05 24.56 4.40
CA LYS A 313 6.74 25.85 4.25
C LYS A 313 6.07 26.93 5.09
N ILE A 314 6.85 27.95 5.43
CA ILE A 314 6.40 29.12 6.17
C ILE A 314 6.88 30.40 5.50
N SER A 315 6.00 31.40 5.43
CA SER A 315 6.32 32.78 5.06
C SER A 315 6.06 33.68 6.27
N VAL A 316 7.01 34.57 6.56
CA VAL A 316 6.95 35.49 7.70
C VAL A 316 6.94 36.92 7.18
N ASN A 317 5.94 37.69 7.59
CA ASN A 317 5.72 39.09 7.22
C ASN A 317 5.67 39.32 5.69
N GLY A 318 5.23 38.32 4.92
CA GLY A 318 5.20 38.37 3.45
C GLY A 318 6.57 38.19 2.78
N GLY A 319 7.56 37.69 3.52
CA GLY A 319 8.86 37.28 2.97
C GLY A 319 8.78 36.00 2.13
N PRO A 320 9.92 35.56 1.56
CA PRO A 320 9.97 34.35 0.76
C PRO A 320 9.56 33.11 1.57
N TRP A 321 8.98 32.12 0.89
CA TRP A 321 8.69 30.83 1.48
C TRP A 321 9.98 30.10 1.88
N GLN A 322 9.99 29.58 3.11
CA GLN A 322 11.08 28.80 3.67
C GLN A 322 10.58 27.40 4.00
N VAL A 323 11.32 26.35 3.62
CA VAL A 323 11.02 24.98 4.07
C VAL A 323 11.27 24.92 5.57
N VAL A 324 10.26 24.48 6.32
CA VAL A 324 10.41 24.16 7.74
C VAL A 324 11.34 22.97 7.86
N GLN A 325 12.42 23.09 8.62
CA GLN A 325 13.45 22.06 8.72
C GLN A 325 12.94 20.85 9.51
N ALA A 326 13.39 19.65 9.12
CA ALA A 326 13.04 18.40 9.80
C ALA A 326 13.36 18.43 11.32
N ALA A 327 14.45 19.11 11.69
CA ALA A 327 14.89 19.24 13.09
C ALA A 327 13.93 20.05 13.97
N ASP A 328 13.01 20.82 13.39
CA ASP A 328 12.03 21.62 14.12
C ASP A 328 10.72 20.84 14.39
N PHE A 329 10.57 19.64 13.84
CA PHE A 329 9.50 18.72 14.19
C PHE A 329 9.89 17.97 15.47
N VAL A 330 9.05 18.10 16.49
CA VAL A 330 9.23 17.36 17.76
C VAL A 330 8.54 16.00 17.73
N TYR A 331 7.65 15.78 16.75
CA TYR A 331 6.98 14.52 16.52
C TYR A 331 6.59 14.39 15.04
N ASN A 332 6.82 13.20 14.45
CA ASN A 332 6.70 12.92 13.02
C ASN A 332 7.39 13.95 12.11
N PRO A 333 8.75 14.04 12.13
CA PRO A 333 9.50 14.79 11.13
C PRO A 333 9.35 14.15 9.74
N TYR A 334 9.80 14.87 8.71
CA TYR A 334 10.04 14.28 7.39
C TYR A 334 10.85 12.99 7.49
N ASN A 335 10.40 11.94 6.80
CA ASN A 335 11.04 10.63 6.84
C ASN A 335 12.23 10.52 5.86
N ALA A 336 12.30 11.38 4.84
CA ALA A 336 13.41 11.37 3.90
C ALA A 336 13.64 12.74 3.21
N THR A 337 14.67 12.78 2.37
CA THR A 337 14.89 13.82 1.37
C THR A 337 14.57 13.23 0.01
N LEU A 338 13.80 13.95 -0.81
CA LEU A 338 13.48 13.51 -2.16
C LEU A 338 14.76 13.38 -3.00
N PHE A 339 14.77 12.44 -3.93
CA PHE A 339 15.83 12.34 -4.93
C PHE A 339 16.00 13.69 -5.62
N THR A 340 17.25 14.03 -5.92
CA THR A 340 17.60 15.30 -6.55
C THR A 340 17.29 15.25 -8.04
N ALA A 341 17.19 16.42 -8.68
CA ALA A 341 17.15 16.51 -10.15
C ALA A 341 18.35 15.82 -10.81
N GLY A 342 19.53 15.83 -10.18
CA GLY A 342 20.71 15.11 -10.67
C GLY A 342 20.58 13.58 -10.62
N GLN A 343 19.63 13.05 -9.84
CA GLN A 343 19.27 11.63 -9.79
C GLN A 343 18.09 11.30 -10.72
N GLY A 344 17.63 12.26 -11.52
CA GLY A 344 16.56 12.10 -12.50
C GLY A 344 15.18 12.51 -12.02
N ASN A 345 15.04 13.01 -10.78
CA ASN A 345 13.73 13.41 -10.24
C ASN A 345 13.29 14.76 -10.81
N SER A 346 12.22 14.78 -11.61
CA SER A 346 11.68 16.01 -12.21
C SER A 346 10.81 16.82 -11.24
N ASN A 347 10.44 16.27 -10.09
CA ASN A 347 9.63 16.92 -9.07
C ASN A 347 10.16 18.34 -8.75
N PRO A 348 9.33 19.41 -8.77
CA PRO A 348 9.79 20.77 -8.53
C PRO A 348 10.37 21.01 -7.12
N ILE A 349 10.10 20.12 -6.16
CA ILE A 349 10.72 20.13 -4.82
C ILE A 349 11.79 19.03 -4.64
N ALA A 350 12.30 18.44 -5.72
CA ALA A 350 13.40 17.48 -5.71
C ALA A 350 14.60 17.98 -4.87
N GLY A 351 15.18 17.09 -4.06
CA GLY A 351 16.26 17.41 -3.13
C GLY A 351 15.85 18.13 -1.83
N GLN A 352 14.56 18.44 -1.64
CA GLN A 352 14.05 18.98 -0.37
C GLN A 352 13.65 17.85 0.59
N PRO A 353 13.72 18.08 1.91
CA PRO A 353 13.18 17.13 2.88
C PRO A 353 11.65 17.10 2.78
N ALA A 354 11.06 15.90 2.89
CA ALA A 354 9.64 15.68 2.67
C ALA A 354 9.12 14.44 3.41
N PHE A 355 7.81 14.41 3.62
CA PHE A 355 7.07 13.17 3.83
C PHE A 355 6.93 12.47 2.47
N THR A 356 7.36 11.21 2.37
CA THR A 356 7.37 10.47 1.10
C THR A 356 7.22 8.97 1.31
N GLY A 357 6.52 8.29 0.40
CA GLY A 357 6.20 6.87 0.51
C GLY A 357 4.89 6.60 1.24
N SER A 358 4.69 5.35 1.62
CA SER A 358 3.51 4.79 2.28
C SER A 358 3.91 3.96 3.51
N ASP A 359 2.94 3.35 4.21
CA ASP A 359 3.24 2.42 5.30
C ASP A 359 4.00 1.20 4.80
N GLY A 360 4.83 0.61 5.66
CA GLY A 360 5.60 -0.58 5.30
C GLY A 360 4.70 -1.73 4.85
N GLY A 361 5.06 -2.37 3.74
CA GLY A 361 4.31 -3.51 3.18
C GLY A 361 2.92 -3.16 2.64
N SER A 362 2.60 -1.87 2.50
CA SER A 362 1.33 -1.38 2.02
C SER A 362 1.53 -0.26 1.00
N VAL A 363 0.56 -0.12 0.10
CA VAL A 363 0.44 1.07 -0.78
C VAL A 363 -0.42 2.17 -0.14
N ASN A 364 -0.98 1.90 1.04
CA ASN A 364 -1.75 2.85 1.83
C ASN A 364 -0.86 3.45 2.95
N GLY A 365 -1.28 4.60 3.49
CA GLY A 365 -0.74 5.16 4.73
C GLY A 365 -1.65 4.87 5.92
N THR A 366 -1.26 5.40 7.08
CA THR A 366 -2.10 5.54 8.28
C THR A 366 -2.05 6.99 8.76
N TRP A 367 -3.16 7.49 9.33
CA TRP A 367 -3.19 8.83 9.92
C TRP A 367 -2.16 8.98 11.05
N GLY A 368 -1.50 10.13 11.10
CA GLY A 368 -0.59 10.52 12.18
C GLY A 368 -0.65 12.02 12.42
N ARG A 369 -0.05 12.45 13.54
CA ARG A 369 0.06 13.86 13.90
C ARG A 369 1.49 14.33 13.73
N SER A 370 1.71 15.48 13.13
CA SER A 370 2.99 16.18 13.18
C SER A 370 2.93 17.32 14.20
N ILE A 371 3.97 17.49 15.01
CA ILE A 371 4.09 18.62 15.95
C ILE A 371 5.39 19.37 15.65
N VAL A 372 5.30 20.68 15.47
CA VAL A 372 6.37 21.52 14.94
C VAL A 372 6.59 22.74 15.82
N ASN A 373 7.86 23.01 16.14
CA ASN A 373 8.28 24.25 16.76
C ASN A 373 8.48 25.34 15.69
N LEU A 374 7.67 26.39 15.73
CA LEU A 374 7.80 27.52 14.79
C LEU A 374 8.62 28.69 15.35
N ALA A 375 9.11 28.61 16.59
CA ALA A 375 9.91 29.66 17.22
C ALA A 375 11.20 30.05 16.44
N PRO A 376 11.87 29.14 15.69
CA PRO A 376 13.00 29.54 14.85
C PRO A 376 12.62 30.53 13.72
N TYR A 377 11.37 30.49 13.26
CA TYR A 377 10.90 31.26 12.11
C TYR A 377 10.14 32.52 12.53
N ALA A 378 9.27 32.40 13.53
CA ALA A 378 8.29 33.43 13.88
C ALA A 378 8.51 33.98 15.29
N LYS A 379 8.40 35.31 15.43
CA LYS A 379 8.55 36.05 16.68
C LYS A 379 7.23 36.72 17.08
N PRO A 380 7.09 37.19 18.34
CA PRO A 380 5.92 37.96 18.75
C PRO A 380 5.63 39.12 17.78
N LYS A 381 4.36 39.30 17.41
CA LYS A 381 3.81 40.28 16.45
C LYS A 381 4.01 39.96 14.97
N ASP A 382 4.76 38.92 14.62
CA ASP A 382 4.90 38.52 13.23
C ASP A 382 3.57 38.02 12.65
N LYS A 383 3.42 38.19 11.33
CA LYS A 383 2.35 37.56 10.55
C LYS A 383 2.93 36.38 9.81
N VAL A 384 2.50 35.18 10.15
CA VAL A 384 2.94 33.94 9.51
C VAL A 384 1.88 33.43 8.54
N GLN A 385 2.32 32.77 7.48
CA GLN A 385 1.49 31.99 6.58
C GLN A 385 2.15 30.63 6.41
N LEU A 386 1.35 29.56 6.46
CA LEU A 386 1.81 28.19 6.26
C LEU A 386 1.45 27.75 4.85
N ARG A 387 2.28 26.88 4.27
CA ARG A 387 2.06 26.28 2.96
C ARG A 387 2.36 24.79 3.05
N PHE A 388 1.40 23.96 2.65
CA PHE A 388 1.60 22.53 2.45
C PHE A 388 1.80 22.29 0.96
N ASP A 389 3.01 21.87 0.60
CA ASP A 389 3.37 21.53 -0.77
C ASP A 389 3.30 20.03 -0.94
N ILE A 390 2.67 19.55 -2.02
CA ILE A 390 2.89 18.19 -2.53
C ILE A 390 3.50 18.31 -3.92
N GLY A 391 4.67 17.73 -4.10
CA GLY A 391 5.34 17.66 -5.39
C GLY A 391 5.14 16.29 -6.04
N ASN A 392 4.90 16.30 -7.33
CA ASN A 392 4.88 15.14 -8.21
C ASN A 392 6.02 15.28 -9.24
N ASP A 393 6.71 14.19 -9.51
CA ASP A 393 7.58 14.02 -10.65
C ASP A 393 6.73 13.68 -11.90
N GLY A 394 7.41 13.39 -13.01
CA GLY A 394 6.77 13.23 -14.29
C GLY A 394 6.02 11.92 -14.48
N CYS A 395 6.19 10.94 -13.59
CA CYS A 395 5.74 9.60 -13.86
C CYS A 395 5.39 8.80 -12.62
N SER A 396 4.49 7.83 -12.75
CA SER A 396 4.05 7.03 -11.60
C SER A 396 3.43 7.94 -10.53
N GLY A 397 3.62 7.67 -9.24
CA GLY A 397 2.75 8.16 -8.16
C GLY A 397 1.95 7.05 -7.48
N LEU A 398 1.23 7.39 -6.41
CA LEU A 398 0.50 6.40 -5.60
C LEU A 398 -0.93 6.84 -5.23
N PHE A 399 -1.09 7.70 -4.22
CA PHE A 399 -2.39 8.26 -3.80
C PHE A 399 -2.31 9.76 -3.60
N GLY A 400 -1.52 10.23 -2.63
CA GLY A 400 -1.39 11.64 -2.29
C GLY A 400 -1.26 11.91 -0.80
N TRP A 401 -1.61 13.12 -0.40
CA TRP A 401 -1.46 13.63 0.96
C TRP A 401 -2.76 14.28 1.44
N TYR A 402 -3.29 13.80 2.56
CA TYR A 402 -4.36 14.44 3.29
C TYR A 402 -3.79 15.26 4.45
N VAL A 403 -4.30 16.49 4.63
CA VAL A 403 -3.98 17.38 5.74
C VAL A 403 -5.28 17.77 6.45
N ASP A 404 -5.30 17.63 7.77
CA ASP A 404 -6.44 17.84 8.63
C ASP A 404 -6.04 18.48 9.98
N ASP A 405 -7.02 19.02 10.71
CA ASP A 405 -6.87 19.56 12.08
C ASP A 405 -5.63 20.46 12.27
N VAL A 406 -5.45 21.43 11.37
CA VAL A 406 -4.31 22.34 11.41
C VAL A 406 -4.50 23.34 12.55
N MET A 407 -3.65 23.28 13.57
CA MET A 407 -3.69 24.18 14.71
C MET A 407 -2.34 24.88 14.95
N VAL A 408 -2.35 26.21 14.94
CA VAL A 408 -1.25 27.02 15.49
C VAL A 408 -1.60 27.39 16.92
N TYR A 409 -0.69 27.13 17.86
CA TYR A 409 -0.96 27.28 19.28
C TYR A 409 0.26 27.79 20.05
N ARG A 410 0.03 28.08 21.33
CA ARG A 410 1.07 28.36 22.33
C ARG A 410 0.88 27.46 23.54
N CYS A 411 1.95 27.25 24.31
CA CYS A 411 1.90 26.57 25.59
C CYS A 411 1.90 27.55 26.76
N HIS A 412 1.26 27.14 27.86
CA HIS A 412 1.18 27.84 29.14
C HIS A 412 1.62 26.95 30.29
#